data_AF-A0A3D4E5M1-F1
#
_entry.id   AF-A0A3D4E5M1-F1
#
_cell.length_a   1.000
_cell.length_b   1.000
_cell.length_c   1.000
_cell.angle_alpha   90.00
_cell.angle_beta   90.00
_cell.angle_gamma   90.00
#
_symmetry.space_group_name_H-M   'P 1'
#
loop_
_entity.id
_entity.type
_entity.pdbx_description
1 polymer ?
#
loop_
_entity_poly.entity_id
_entity_poly.type
_entity_poly.pdbx_seq_one_letter_code
_entity_poly.pdbx_strand_id
1 'polypeptide(L)' 'MSDQNFKTLRDYDLTGKRVLLRADLNVPRHERKVTDTTRIDRLKGTIDYLCEKGARVLILSHFGRPEG' A
#
# COMPACT_ATOMS: atom_id res chain seq x y z
N MET A 1 -3.05 26.39 10.28
CA MET A 1 -3.11 25.01 9.75
C MET A 1 -3.47 24.13 10.93
N SER A 2 -4.61 23.46 10.90
CA SER A 2 -5.03 22.59 12.01
C SER A 2 -4.07 21.40 12.09
N ASP A 3 -3.41 21.22 13.23
CA ASP A 3 -2.69 19.99 13.57
C ASP A 3 -3.72 18.85 13.64
N GLN A 4 -3.93 18.18 12.51
CA GLN A 4 -4.73 16.95 12.49
C GLN A 4 -3.81 15.79 12.83
N ASN A 5 -3.99 15.26 14.04
CA ASN A 5 -3.30 14.06 14.48
C ASN A 5 -3.91 12.85 13.77
N PHE A 6 -3.30 12.42 12.66
CA PHE A 6 -3.73 11.25 11.92
C PHE A 6 -3.39 9.97 12.68
N LYS A 7 -4.36 9.06 12.79
CA LYS A 7 -4.09 7.70 13.24
C LYS A 7 -3.19 6.99 12.23
N THR A 8 -2.19 6.32 12.75
CA THR A 8 -1.19 5.54 12.02
C THR A 8 -1.39 4.05 12.26
N LEU A 9 -0.69 3.20 11.51
CA LEU A 9 -0.74 1.74 11.70
C LEU A 9 -0.27 1.29 13.10
N ARG A 10 0.44 2.14 13.84
CA ARG A 10 0.94 1.85 15.19
C ARG A 10 -0.15 1.99 16.25
N ASP A 11 -1.27 2.63 15.91
CA ASP A 11 -2.39 2.89 16.83
C ASP A 11 -3.41 1.74 16.88
N TYR A 12 -3.11 0.61 16.23
CA TYR A 12 -4.05 -0.51 16.07
C TYR A 12 -3.39 -1.86 16.36
N ASP A 13 -4.15 -2.79 16.95
CA ASP A 13 -3.82 -4.22 16.94
C ASP A 13 -4.30 -4.85 15.63
N LEU A 14 -3.34 -5.42 14.90
CA LEU A 14 -3.52 -5.95 13.55
C LEU A 14 -3.67 -7.47 13.52
N THR A 15 -3.54 -8.14 14.67
CA THR A 15 -3.57 -9.60 14.77
C THR A 15 -4.88 -10.18 14.26
N GLY A 16 -4.82 -11.01 13.21
CA GLY A 16 -5.99 -11.66 12.61
C GLY A 16 -6.93 -10.71 11.85
N LYS A 17 -6.58 -9.42 11.71
CA LYS A 17 -7.41 -8.44 10.99
C LYS A 17 -7.24 -8.57 9.48
N ARG A 18 -8.26 -8.18 8.73
CA ARG A 18 -8.17 -7.96 7.28
C ARG A 18 -7.94 -6.48 7.03
N VAL A 19 -6.85 -6.14 6.38
CA VAL A 19 -6.45 -4.75 6.10
C VAL A 19 -6.58 -4.50 4.61
N LEU A 20 -7.47 -3.58 4.21
CA LEU A 20 -7.54 -3.06 2.85
C LEU A 20 -6.53 -1.92 2.72
N LEU A 21 -5.39 -2.20 2.09
CA LEU A 21 -4.32 -1.25 1.82
C LEU A 21 -4.52 -0.60 0.46
N ARG A 22 -4.87 0.69 0.46
CA ARG A 22 -4.82 1.51 -0.76
C ARG A 22 -3.37 1.89 -1.05
N ALA A 23 -2.84 1.42 -2.16
CA ALA A 23 -1.46 1.60 -2.56
C ALA A 23 -1.35 2.40 -3.86
N ASP A 24 -0.23 3.10 -4.04
CA ASP A 24 0.14 3.68 -5.33
C ASP A 24 1.08 2.74 -6.08
N LEU A 25 0.49 1.86 -6.90
CA LEU A 25 1.21 0.95 -7.81
C LEU A 25 1.11 1.38 -9.27
N ASN A 26 0.88 2.68 -9.52
CA ASN A 26 0.93 3.22 -10.87
C ASN A 26 2.40 3.40 -11.30
N VAL A 27 3.04 2.28 -11.65
CA VAL A 27 4.45 2.21 -12.05
C VAL A 27 4.61 2.24 -13.56
N PRO A 28 5.71 2.82 -14.08
CA PRO A 28 6.00 2.74 -15.50
C PRO A 28 6.27 1.29 -15.91
N ARG A 29 5.74 0.91 -17.08
CA ARG A 29 5.95 -0.42 -17.67
C ARG A 29 6.23 -0.31 -19.17
N HIS A 30 7.02 -1.23 -19.68
CA HIS A 30 7.24 -1.45 -21.09
C HIS A 30 7.03 -2.92 -21.41
N GLU A 31 6.24 -3.25 -22.43
CA GLU A 31 5.98 -4.64 -22.85
C GLU A 31 5.63 -5.60 -21.69
N ARG A 32 4.75 -5.15 -20.78
CA ARG A 32 4.32 -5.88 -19.57
C ARG A 32 5.39 -6.08 -18.49
N LYS A 33 6.58 -5.48 -18.63
CA LYS A 33 7.63 -5.45 -17.61
C LYS A 33 7.67 -4.09 -16.92
N VAL A 34 7.77 -4.09 -15.59
CA VAL A 34 7.99 -2.88 -14.80
C VAL A 34 9.41 -2.37 -15.07
N THR A 35 9.56 -1.09 -15.37
CA THR A 35 10.86 -0.48 -15.68
C THR A 35 11.45 0.32 -14.51
N ASP A 36 10.62 0.66 -13.52
CA ASP A 36 11.04 1.31 -12.28
C ASP A 36 10.22 0.74 -11.10
N THR A 37 10.90 0.12 -10.14
CA THR A 37 10.30 -0.53 -8.98
C THR A 37 10.18 0.38 -7.76
N THR A 38 10.64 1.64 -7.83
CA THR A 38 10.74 2.55 -6.68
C THR A 38 9.44 2.64 -5.86
N ARG A 39 8.28 2.67 -6.51
CA ARG A 39 6.97 2.72 -5.80
C ARG A 39 6.64 1.40 -5.09
N ILE A 40 6.98 0.27 -5.71
CA ILE A 40 6.80 -1.06 -5.13
C ILE A 40 7.71 -1.20 -3.90
N ASP A 41 8.98 -0.82 -4.04
CA ASP A 41 9.97 -0.94 -2.97
C ASP A 41 9.61 -0.07 -1.76
N ARG A 42 9.06 1.13 -1.98
CA ARG A 42 8.55 2.00 -0.90
C ARG A 42 7.35 1.40 -0.15
N LEU A 43 6.51 0.62 -0.82
CA LEU A 43 5.35 -0.03 -0.19
C LEU A 43 5.72 -1.28 0.60
N LYS A 44 6.82 -1.94 0.22
CA LYS A 44 7.27 -3.20 0.81
C LYS A 44 7.32 -3.13 2.34
N GLY A 45 7.94 -2.10 2.92
CA GLY A 45 8.05 -1.98 4.38
C GLY A 45 6.69 -1.92 5.10
N THR A 46 5.68 -1.30 4.48
CA THR A 46 4.31 -1.28 5.04
C THR A 46 3.64 -2.65 4.95
N ILE A 47 3.79 -3.34 3.82
CA ILE A 47 3.20 -4.66 3.60
C ILE A 47 3.83 -5.68 4.56
N ASP A 48 5.17 -5.68 4.66
CA ASP A 48 5.92 -6.55 5.56
C ASP A 48 5.46 -6.32 7.01
N TYR A 49 5.40 -5.05 7.47
CA TYR A 49 4.92 -4.72 8.80
C TYR A 49 3.51 -5.28 9.08
N LEU A 50 2.57 -5.10 8.16
CA LEU A 50 1.20 -5.59 8.33
C LEU A 50 1.15 -7.13 8.41
N CYS A 51 1.90 -7.82 7.55
CA CYS A 51 1.99 -9.27 7.52
C CYS A 51 2.64 -9.82 8.81
N GLU A 52 3.75 -9.22 9.24
CA GLU A 52 4.47 -9.58 10.47
C GLU A 52 3.59 -9.41 11.72
N LYS A 53 2.69 -8.42 11.72
CA LYS A 53 1.70 -8.22 12.78
C LYS A 53 0.47 -9.15 12.67
N GLY A 54 0.50 -10.13 11.77
CA GLY A 54 -0.55 -11.15 11.64
C GLY A 54 -1.81 -10.67 10.90
N ALA A 55 -1.72 -9.59 10.13
CA ALA A 55 -2.83 -9.13 9.30
C ALA A 55 -2.90 -9.92 7.98
N ARG A 56 -4.13 -10.07 7.46
CA ARG A 56 -4.38 -10.46 6.07
C ARG A 56 -4.50 -9.19 5.23
N VAL A 57 -3.54 -8.95 4.35
CA VAL A 57 -3.46 -7.71 3.55
C VAL A 57 -4.15 -7.90 2.20
N LEU A 58 -5.07 -6.99 1.87
CA LEU A 58 -5.68 -6.85 0.55
C LEU A 58 -5.21 -5.53 -0.06
N ILE A 59 -4.62 -5.56 -1.24
CA ILE A 59 -4.04 -4.36 -1.87
C ILE A 59 -4.96 -3.89 -2.99
N LEU A 60 -5.26 -2.59 -3.00
CA LEU A 60 -6.00 -1.92 -4.07
C LEU A 60 -5.19 -0.75 -4.61
N SER A 61 -5.04 -0.68 -5.93
CA SER A 61 -4.39 0.43 -6.63
C SER A 61 -5.18 0.77 -7.89
N HIS A 62 -4.96 1.98 -8.38
CA HIS A 62 -5.27 2.33 -9.76
C HIS A 62 -4.07 1.98 -10.66
N PHE A 63 -4.29 1.94 -11.97
CA PHE A 63 -3.23 1.85 -12.96
C PHE A 63 -3.60 2.69 -14.18
N GLY A 64 -2.72 3.61 -14.59
CA GLY A 64 -3.01 4.57 -15.64
C GLY A 64 -4.13 5.54 -15.29
N ARG A 65 -4.83 6.04 -16.32
CA ARG A 65 -6.01 6.91 -16.20
C ARG A 65 -7.16 6.28 -16.98
N PRO A 66 -7.88 5.31 -16.41
CA PRO A 66 -9.10 4.80 -17.01
C PRO A 66 -10.17 5.89 -17.04
N GLU A 67 -11.08 5.86 -18.02
CA GLU A 67 -12.09 6.92 -18.22
C GLU A 67 -13.26 6.91 -17.23
N GLY A 68 -13.21 6.03 -16.21
CA GLY A 68 -14.22 5.94 -15.15
C GLY A 68 -15.27 4.88 -15.45
#